data_AF-A0A2P4PKJ4-F1
#
_entry.id   AF-A0A2P4PKJ4-F1
#
_cell.length_a   1.000
_cell.length_b   1.000
_cell.length_c   1.000
_cell.angle_alpha   90.00
_cell.angle_beta   90.00
_cell.angle_gamma   90.00
#
_symmetry.space_group_name_H-M   'P 1'
#
loop_
_entity.id
_entity.type
_entity.pdbx_description
1 polymer ?
#
loop_
_entity_poly.entity_id
_entity_poly.type
_entity_poly.pdbx_seq_one_letter_code
_entity_poly.pdbx_strand_id
1 'polypeptide(L)'
;MELQHRFISIQSVHKVIQAIIVNPGSADTHPKGTSEPSQLEKFWSFVISPSEITSSNAVNNITLLVQSGAISWNDALNKLTDSLSTLSGVQLDNVIIGITNILLYQVDTQTDSSLEYNCPFRVRGGMTHPYILIISTKTNESWSFLLTQIERIFDMSRLEFIKSKTPEKRSAFLRNILNMIHPFLDFIILDGVQGKFELQKYWTSTLVHFLIQIVYQNIDDKEFIELREHALKYLLSIIQKIPLSSITSYINYDVKNSTLYLLIQSFINIMETSYIRNSFSPFFLKEFSNALSIQILSITCDLHRSSLSTSHYVNLLFKILKLHYKFSDMISIPNFVILWPSLIFLLSDTNSCESQSIILEIIQEIIDTKINESDKQNINPELINIAILPLFQVIADSTQHKTRSIAMEILLNVQKLHGIQRISASNQKILKEVCIFLKMLFLIIIYINHNLYNL
;
A
#
# COMPACT_ATOMS: atom_id res chain seq x y z
N MET A 1 36.77 6.62 36.79
CA MET A 1 37.37 5.51 36.03
C MET A 1 36.51 5.14 34.81
N GLU A 2 35.21 4.88 34.94
CA GLU A 2 34.32 4.59 33.79
C GLU A 2 34.32 5.68 32.71
N LEU A 3 34.23 6.96 33.09
CA LEU A 3 34.27 8.07 32.13
C LEU A 3 35.58 8.09 31.32
N GLN A 4 36.73 7.81 31.94
CA GLN A 4 38.03 7.75 31.25
C GLN A 4 38.07 6.60 30.25
N HIS A 5 37.56 5.41 30.60
CA HIS A 5 37.45 4.29 29.66
C HIS A 5 36.51 4.59 28.48
N ARG A 6 35.39 5.30 28.73
CA ARG A 6 34.48 5.77 27.66
C ARG A 6 35.21 6.73 26.71
N PHE A 7 35.93 7.73 27.23
CA PHE A 7 36.70 8.67 26.42
C PHE A 7 37.80 7.99 25.57
N ILE A 8 38.50 7.01 26.12
CA ILE A 8 39.55 6.27 25.39
C ILE A 8 38.95 5.46 24.23
N SER A 9 37.81 4.79 24.45
CA SER A 9 37.12 4.04 23.40
C SER A 9 36.70 4.93 22.23
N ILE A 10 36.11 6.10 22.51
CA ILE A 10 35.70 7.09 21.50
C ILE A 10 36.91 7.58 20.68
N GLN A 11 38.01 7.92 21.35
CA GLN A 11 39.21 8.39 20.68
C GLN A 11 39.84 7.32 19.79
N SER A 12 39.81 6.05 20.21
CA SER A 12 40.35 4.94 19.42
C SER A 12 39.57 4.71 18.13
N VAL A 13 38.23 4.72 18.21
CA VAL A 13 37.34 4.63 17.05
C VAL A 13 37.57 5.82 16.10
N HIS A 14 37.63 7.04 16.64
CA HIS A 14 37.84 8.25 15.82
C HIS A 14 39.18 8.25 15.09
N LYS A 15 40.27 7.80 15.73
CA LYS A 15 41.59 7.70 15.10
C LYS A 15 41.58 6.75 13.90
N VAL A 16 40.94 5.59 14.03
CA VAL A 16 40.82 4.62 12.92
C VAL A 16 39.96 5.19 11.79
N ILE A 17 38.84 5.82 12.10
CA ILE A 17 37.98 6.47 11.09
C ILE A 17 38.73 7.55 10.32
N GLN A 18 39.44 8.44 11.02
CA GLN A 18 40.22 9.50 10.36
C GLN A 18 41.31 8.92 9.46
N ALA A 19 42.00 7.86 9.90
CA ALA A 19 43.01 7.19 9.08
C ALA A 19 42.41 6.61 7.79
N ILE A 20 41.21 6.03 7.87
CA ILE A 20 40.49 5.49 6.70
C ILE A 20 40.06 6.62 5.76
N ILE A 21 39.48 7.71 6.28
CA ILE A 21 39.00 8.84 5.47
C ILE A 21 40.15 9.54 4.73
N VAL A 22 41.31 9.69 5.38
CA VAL A 22 42.48 10.36 4.79
C VAL A 22 43.11 9.52 3.67
N ASN A 23 43.08 8.18 3.76
CA ASN A 23 43.66 7.31 2.74
C ASN A 23 42.83 6.04 2.48
N PRO A 24 41.65 6.18 1.83
CA PRO A 24 40.70 5.09 1.65
C PRO A 24 41.26 3.92 0.83
N GLY A 25 42.11 4.20 -0.16
CA GLY A 25 42.75 3.18 -1.00
C GLY A 25 43.73 2.26 -0.25
N SER A 26 44.15 2.63 0.97
CA SER A 26 45.02 1.82 1.83
C SER A 26 44.30 1.15 3.01
N ALA A 27 43.01 1.45 3.19
CA ALA A 27 42.26 1.09 4.39
C ALA A 27 42.11 -0.44 4.58
N ASP A 28 42.11 -1.18 3.47
CA ASP A 28 42.04 -2.65 3.44
C ASP A 28 43.42 -3.32 3.34
N THR A 29 44.50 -2.54 3.25
CA THR A 29 45.85 -3.10 3.17
C THR A 29 46.39 -3.44 4.55
N HIS A 30 46.87 -4.67 4.72
CA HIS A 30 47.61 -5.03 5.92
C HIS A 30 48.95 -4.29 5.96
N PRO A 31 49.38 -3.79 7.14
CA PRO A 31 50.72 -3.24 7.28
C PRO A 31 51.75 -4.30 6.87
N LYS A 32 52.69 -3.94 5.98
CA LYS A 32 53.67 -4.90 5.45
C LYS A 32 54.48 -5.54 6.60
N GLY A 33 54.44 -6.86 6.69
CA GLY A 33 55.26 -7.65 7.61
C GLY A 33 54.70 -7.87 9.01
N THR A 34 53.44 -7.52 9.28
CA THR A 34 52.79 -7.77 10.58
C THR A 34 51.50 -8.59 10.41
N SER A 35 51.12 -9.36 11.45
CA SER A 35 49.82 -10.03 11.56
C SER A 35 48.71 -9.06 12.02
N GLU A 36 48.92 -7.75 11.87
CA GLU A 36 47.96 -6.77 12.35
C GLU A 36 46.77 -6.64 11.39
N PRO A 37 45.55 -6.52 11.94
CA PRO A 37 44.36 -6.34 11.12
C PRO A 37 44.43 -5.01 10.34
N SER A 38 43.82 -5.00 9.15
CA SER A 38 43.67 -3.79 8.35
C SER A 38 42.87 -2.72 9.12
N GLN A 39 42.92 -1.46 8.69
CA GLN A 39 42.15 -0.40 9.38
C GLN A 39 40.64 -0.66 9.27
N LEU A 40 40.18 -1.21 8.15
CA LEU A 40 38.80 -1.65 7.97
C LEU A 40 38.44 -2.82 8.89
N GLU A 41 39.30 -3.84 9.01
CA GLU A 41 39.07 -4.95 9.95
C GLU A 41 39.01 -4.46 11.40
N LYS A 42 39.93 -3.57 11.79
CA LYS A 42 39.91 -2.90 13.10
C LYS A 42 38.59 -2.16 13.31
N PHE A 43 38.11 -1.43 12.30
CA PHE A 43 36.82 -0.75 12.37
C PHE A 43 35.64 -1.72 12.55
N TRP A 44 35.55 -2.78 11.75
CA TRP A 44 34.47 -3.77 11.88
C TRP A 44 34.50 -4.49 13.23
N SER A 45 35.68 -4.72 13.80
CA SER A 45 35.80 -5.25 15.16
C SER A 45 35.20 -4.32 16.23
N PHE A 46 35.22 -2.99 16.01
CA PHE A 46 34.56 -2.04 16.90
C PHE A 46 33.04 -2.05 16.75
N VAL A 47 32.53 -2.26 15.52
CA VAL A 47 31.08 -2.34 15.24
C VAL A 47 30.44 -3.49 16.02
N ILE A 48 31.08 -4.67 16.03
CA ILE A 48 30.60 -5.86 16.75
C ILE A 48 31.12 -5.96 18.19
N SER A 49 31.73 -4.89 18.71
CA SER A 49 32.35 -4.90 20.03
C SER A 49 31.31 -5.17 21.12
N PRO A 50 31.67 -5.96 22.17
CA PRO A 50 30.79 -6.16 23.30
C PRO A 50 30.49 -4.85 24.07
N SER A 51 31.36 -3.85 23.93
CA SER A 51 31.17 -2.52 24.52
C SER A 51 30.14 -1.72 23.73
N GLU A 52 28.99 -1.48 24.35
CA GLU A 52 27.87 -0.70 23.77
C GLU A 52 28.31 0.66 23.23
N ILE A 53 29.18 1.35 23.98
CA ILE A 53 29.69 2.68 23.62
C ILE A 53 30.64 2.59 22.43
N THR A 54 31.50 1.56 22.39
CA THR A 54 32.43 1.37 21.27
C THR A 54 31.67 1.04 19.99
N SER A 55 30.71 0.11 20.09
CA SER A 55 29.80 -0.27 18.99
C SER A 55 28.97 0.91 18.49
N SER A 56 28.30 1.62 19.39
CA SER A 56 27.47 2.78 19.03
C SER A 56 28.29 3.87 18.31
N ASN A 57 29.49 4.19 18.82
CA ASN A 57 30.37 5.15 18.17
C ASN A 57 30.85 4.67 16.80
N ALA A 58 31.24 3.40 16.66
CA ALA A 58 31.66 2.86 15.38
C ALA A 58 30.52 2.91 14.36
N VAL A 59 29.33 2.44 14.75
CA VAL A 59 28.12 2.42 13.90
C VAL A 59 27.71 3.82 13.46
N ASN A 60 27.68 4.80 14.38
CA ASN A 60 27.32 6.18 14.05
C ASN A 60 28.25 6.83 13.01
N ASN A 61 29.47 6.31 12.85
CA ASN A 61 30.43 6.81 11.87
C ASN A 61 30.46 6.01 10.56
N ILE A 62 29.70 4.92 10.43
CA ILE A 62 29.65 4.14 9.17
C ILE A 62 29.19 5.03 8.01
N THR A 63 28.16 5.86 8.22
CA THR A 63 27.66 6.77 7.18
C THR A 63 28.73 7.75 6.70
N LEU A 64 29.65 8.20 7.56
CA LEU A 64 30.77 9.06 7.16
C LEU A 64 31.79 8.32 6.29
N LEU A 65 32.05 7.04 6.59
CA LEU A 65 32.91 6.20 5.76
C LEU A 65 32.28 5.94 4.38
N VAL A 66 30.96 5.79 4.33
CA VAL A 66 30.22 5.68 3.06
C VAL A 66 30.26 7.01 2.29
N GLN A 67 30.02 8.14 2.96
CA GLN A 67 30.05 9.48 2.35
C GLN A 67 31.41 9.87 1.78
N SER A 68 32.49 9.46 2.45
CA SER A 68 33.87 9.68 1.97
C SER A 68 34.27 8.74 0.82
N GLY A 69 33.43 7.78 0.46
CA GLY A 69 33.72 6.77 -0.56
C GLY A 69 34.72 5.70 -0.11
N ALA A 70 35.05 5.64 1.18
CA ALA A 70 35.97 4.66 1.72
C ALA A 70 35.40 3.23 1.74
N ILE A 71 34.07 3.11 1.84
CA ILE A 71 33.32 1.85 1.72
C ILE A 71 32.07 2.14 0.88
N SER A 72 31.68 1.22 0.00
CA SER A 72 30.39 1.36 -0.69
C SER A 72 29.24 1.13 0.29
N TRP A 73 28.10 1.80 0.08
CA TRP A 73 26.91 1.59 0.92
C TRP A 73 26.44 0.12 0.89
N ASN A 74 26.60 -0.54 -0.26
CA ASN A 74 26.24 -1.95 -0.45
C ASN A 74 27.12 -2.87 0.41
N ASP A 75 28.43 -2.67 0.37
CA ASP A 75 29.37 -3.47 1.18
C ASP A 75 29.16 -3.24 2.68
N ALA A 76 28.87 -1.99 3.08
CA ALA A 76 28.55 -1.66 4.46
C ALA A 76 27.28 -2.38 4.94
N LEU A 77 26.20 -2.38 4.14
CA LEU A 77 24.98 -3.11 4.46
C LEU A 77 25.23 -4.62 4.56
N ASN A 78 25.95 -5.21 3.62
CA ASN A 78 26.26 -6.65 3.63
C ASN A 78 27.04 -7.04 4.88
N LYS A 79 28.10 -6.31 5.23
CA LYS A 79 28.89 -6.58 6.44
C LYS A 79 28.07 -6.44 7.73
N LEU A 80 27.16 -5.46 7.79
CA LEU A 80 26.25 -5.32 8.94
C LEU A 80 25.26 -6.48 9.00
N THR A 81 24.68 -6.90 7.87
CA THR A 81 23.74 -8.02 7.83
C THR A 81 24.40 -9.36 8.12
N ASP A 82 25.65 -9.58 7.68
CA ASP A 82 26.42 -10.79 7.96
C ASP A 82 26.73 -10.94 9.45
N SER A 83 26.85 -9.82 10.17
CA SER A 83 27.11 -9.81 11.61
C SER A 83 25.86 -10.12 12.47
N LEU A 84 24.66 -10.14 11.89
CA LEU A 84 23.41 -10.23 12.66
C LEU A 84 23.34 -11.48 13.54
N SER A 85 23.84 -12.63 13.08
CA SER A 85 23.76 -13.89 13.86
C SER A 85 24.46 -13.79 15.21
N THR A 86 25.55 -13.01 15.30
CA THR A 86 26.39 -12.88 16.50
C THR A 86 25.95 -11.78 17.45
N LEU A 87 25.01 -10.92 17.06
CA LEU A 87 24.61 -9.74 17.83
C LEU A 87 23.34 -10.00 18.68
N SER A 88 23.23 -9.31 19.81
CA SER A 88 22.05 -9.35 20.70
C SER A 88 21.95 -8.07 21.52
N GLY A 89 20.74 -7.75 22.01
CA GLY A 89 20.50 -6.59 22.87
C GLY A 89 20.96 -5.26 22.24
N VAL A 90 21.61 -4.39 23.01
CA VAL A 90 22.01 -3.04 22.59
C VAL A 90 22.94 -3.03 21.36
N GLN A 91 23.73 -4.08 21.15
CA GLN A 91 24.59 -4.18 19.96
C GLN A 91 23.78 -4.39 18.69
N LEU A 92 22.73 -5.22 18.76
CA LEU A 92 21.79 -5.39 17.66
C LEU A 92 21.09 -4.06 17.37
N ASP A 93 20.63 -3.36 18.40
CA ASP A 93 19.99 -2.04 18.27
C ASP A 93 20.91 -1.02 17.58
N ASN A 94 22.19 -0.95 17.98
CA ASN A 94 23.19 -0.12 17.32
C ASN A 94 23.32 -0.46 15.84
N VAL A 95 23.44 -1.74 15.48
CA VAL A 95 23.56 -2.16 14.08
C VAL A 95 22.31 -1.82 13.27
N ILE A 96 21.11 -1.98 13.85
CA ILE A 96 19.87 -1.55 13.20
C ILE A 96 19.90 -0.03 12.95
N ILE A 97 20.35 0.80 13.91
CA ILE A 97 20.54 2.25 13.70
C ILE A 97 21.48 2.52 12.52
N GLY A 98 22.60 1.79 12.43
CA GLY A 98 23.57 1.92 11.34
C GLY A 98 22.97 1.63 9.97
N ILE A 99 22.26 0.51 9.87
CA ILE A 99 21.51 0.11 8.67
C ILE A 99 20.52 1.22 8.28
N THR A 100 19.71 1.70 9.23
CA THR A 100 18.76 2.80 9.01
C THR A 100 19.43 4.06 8.46
N ASN A 101 20.58 4.45 9.03
CA ASN A 101 21.29 5.65 8.61
C ASN A 101 21.86 5.51 7.18
N ILE A 102 22.32 4.31 6.80
CA ILE A 102 22.79 4.04 5.43
C ILE A 102 21.62 4.08 4.44
N LEU A 103 20.47 3.48 4.80
CA LEU A 103 19.26 3.53 3.97
C LEU A 103 18.78 4.97 3.74
N LEU A 104 18.76 5.80 4.80
CA LEU A 104 18.43 7.21 4.69
C LEU A 104 19.42 7.98 3.80
N TYR A 105 20.71 7.72 3.94
CA TYR A 105 21.75 8.30 3.07
C TYR A 105 21.58 7.89 1.60
N GLN A 106 21.24 6.63 1.34
CA GLN A 106 20.99 6.15 -0.02
C GLN A 106 19.79 6.85 -0.67
N VAL A 107 18.72 7.08 0.10
CA VAL A 107 17.57 7.88 -0.39
C VAL A 107 17.98 9.33 -0.63
N ASP A 108 18.73 9.93 0.30
CA ASP A 108 19.18 11.33 0.25
C ASP A 108 19.95 11.64 -1.05
N THR A 109 20.93 10.81 -1.38
CA THR A 109 21.78 10.96 -2.58
C THR A 109 21.04 10.83 -3.91
N GLN A 110 19.84 10.22 -3.92
CA GLN A 110 19.03 10.06 -5.14
C GLN A 110 18.01 11.18 -5.33
N THR A 111 17.85 12.08 -4.36
CA THR A 111 16.92 13.22 -4.47
C THR A 111 17.36 14.30 -5.46
N ASP A 112 18.64 14.30 -5.83
CA ASP A 112 19.21 15.23 -6.82
C ASP A 112 19.09 14.72 -8.26
N SER A 113 18.72 13.45 -8.45
CA SER A 113 18.54 12.87 -9.78
C SER A 113 17.14 13.19 -10.32
N SER A 114 17.05 13.62 -11.58
CA SER A 114 15.78 13.83 -12.28
C SER A 114 15.04 12.51 -12.60
N LEU A 115 15.62 11.38 -12.21
CA LEU A 115 15.09 10.04 -12.40
C LEU A 115 14.27 9.63 -11.18
N GLU A 116 13.20 8.88 -11.42
CA GLU A 116 12.40 8.27 -10.35
C GLU A 116 13.26 7.29 -9.54
N TYR A 117 13.16 7.36 -8.21
CA TYR A 117 13.91 6.48 -7.31
C TYR A 117 13.48 5.03 -7.53
N ASN A 118 14.43 4.20 -7.94
CA ASN A 118 14.25 2.77 -8.02
C ASN A 118 14.87 2.12 -6.79
N CYS A 119 14.02 1.59 -5.92
CA CYS A 119 14.47 0.85 -4.74
C CYS A 119 15.35 -0.34 -5.18
N PRO A 120 16.62 -0.43 -4.70
CA PRO A 120 17.50 -1.53 -5.07
C PRO A 120 17.11 -2.84 -4.37
N PHE A 121 16.30 -2.75 -3.31
CA PHE A 121 15.95 -3.87 -2.45
C PHE A 121 14.70 -4.60 -2.93
N ARG A 122 14.65 -5.90 -2.63
CA ARG A 122 13.52 -6.78 -2.96
C ARG A 122 13.10 -7.62 -1.76
N VAL A 123 11.90 -8.21 -1.86
CA VAL A 123 11.38 -9.17 -0.87
C VAL A 123 12.19 -10.48 -0.95
N ARG A 124 12.41 -11.00 -2.16
CA ARG A 124 13.21 -12.21 -2.44
C ARG A 124 14.04 -12.03 -3.71
N GLY A 125 15.22 -12.64 -3.72
CA GLY A 125 16.14 -12.66 -4.87
C GLY A 125 16.84 -11.32 -5.13
N GLY A 126 18.05 -11.37 -5.67
CA GLY A 126 18.90 -10.18 -5.81
C GLY A 126 19.35 -9.66 -4.44
N MET A 127 19.17 -8.35 -4.19
CA MET A 127 19.50 -7.70 -2.92
C MET A 127 18.27 -7.65 -2.00
N THR A 128 18.20 -8.54 -1.00
CA THR A 128 17.12 -8.56 -0.02
C THR A 128 17.17 -7.32 0.88
N HIS A 129 16.02 -6.74 1.22
CA HIS A 129 15.97 -5.57 2.09
C HIS A 129 16.56 -5.88 3.49
N PRO A 130 17.46 -5.04 4.05
CA PRO A 130 18.13 -5.31 5.32
C PRO A 130 17.18 -5.57 6.51
N TYR A 131 16.05 -4.84 6.60
CA TYR A 131 15.04 -5.11 7.64
C TYR A 131 14.38 -6.49 7.52
N ILE A 132 14.24 -7.03 6.31
CA ILE A 132 13.75 -8.41 6.11
C ILE A 132 14.76 -9.41 6.67
N LEU A 133 16.07 -9.19 6.41
CA LEU A 133 17.14 -10.03 6.96
C LEU A 133 17.18 -9.96 8.49
N ILE A 134 17.03 -8.78 9.07
CA ILE A 134 16.97 -8.58 10.53
C ILE A 134 15.80 -9.34 11.15
N ILE A 135 14.57 -9.12 10.68
CA ILE A 135 13.38 -9.76 11.29
C ILE A 135 13.37 -11.28 11.05
N SER A 136 13.95 -11.75 9.94
CA SER A 136 14.09 -13.18 9.65
C SER A 136 15.13 -13.85 10.55
N THR A 137 16.19 -13.14 10.93
CA THR A 137 17.29 -13.68 11.76
C THR A 137 17.04 -13.51 13.26
N LYS A 138 16.51 -12.36 13.69
CA LYS A 138 16.34 -11.93 15.09
C LYS A 138 14.88 -11.58 15.38
N THR A 139 13.96 -12.45 14.99
CA THR A 139 12.52 -12.15 14.96
C THR A 139 11.92 -11.59 16.25
N ASN A 140 12.25 -12.20 17.39
CA ASN A 140 11.59 -11.86 18.66
C ASN A 140 12.23 -10.64 19.34
N GLU A 141 13.50 -10.37 19.05
CA GLU A 141 14.29 -9.31 19.70
C GLU A 141 14.23 -8.00 18.91
N SER A 142 14.12 -8.06 17.57
CA SER A 142 14.31 -6.89 16.71
C SER A 142 13.05 -6.08 16.41
N TRP A 143 11.84 -6.65 16.58
CA TRP A 143 10.61 -6.01 16.10
C TRP A 143 10.36 -4.63 16.70
N SER A 144 10.42 -4.50 18.04
CA SER A 144 10.14 -3.24 18.72
C SER A 144 11.11 -2.15 18.25
N PHE A 145 12.39 -2.50 18.12
CA PHE A 145 13.41 -1.57 17.70
C PHE A 145 13.33 -1.21 16.21
N LEU A 146 13.00 -2.19 15.35
CA LEU A 146 12.69 -1.94 13.94
C LEU A 146 11.52 -0.98 13.78
N LEU A 147 10.46 -1.14 14.57
CA LEU A 147 9.33 -0.22 14.57
C LEU A 147 9.77 1.20 14.97
N THR A 148 10.55 1.34 16.05
CA THR A 148 11.11 2.64 16.45
C THR A 148 11.99 3.24 15.34
N GLN A 149 12.75 2.44 14.61
CA GLN A 149 13.53 2.94 13.48
C GLN A 149 12.66 3.34 12.28
N ILE A 150 11.56 2.63 12.02
CA ILE A 150 10.57 3.05 11.00
C ILE A 150 9.95 4.38 11.42
N GLU A 151 9.46 4.50 12.65
CA GLU A 151 8.96 5.77 13.18
C GLU A 151 10.00 6.89 13.06
N ARG A 152 11.28 6.61 13.38
CA ARG A 152 12.40 7.54 13.22
C ARG A 152 12.68 7.95 11.77
N ILE A 153 12.42 7.08 10.79
CA ILE A 153 12.58 7.40 9.37
C ILE A 153 11.54 8.45 8.95
N PHE A 154 10.32 8.35 9.49
CA PHE A 154 9.24 9.31 9.26
C PHE A 154 9.14 10.36 10.38
N ASP A 155 10.11 10.45 11.30
CA ASP A 155 10.10 11.44 12.37
C ASP A 155 10.39 12.83 11.81
N MET A 156 9.33 13.62 11.81
CA MET A 156 9.26 14.94 11.22
C MET A 156 10.07 15.98 12.01
N SER A 157 10.46 15.71 13.26
CA SER A 157 11.37 16.62 13.99
C SER A 157 12.75 16.74 13.31
N ARG A 158 13.15 15.71 12.56
CA ARG A 158 14.39 15.68 11.77
C ARG A 158 14.30 16.45 10.45
N LEU A 159 13.14 17.05 10.15
CA LEU A 159 12.94 17.91 8.98
C LEU A 159 13.86 19.13 8.96
N GLU A 160 14.55 19.51 10.04
CA GLU A 160 15.57 20.58 9.97
C GLU A 160 16.66 20.28 8.93
N PHE A 161 17.03 19.00 8.74
CA PHE A 161 17.95 18.58 7.70
C PHE A 161 17.35 18.65 6.28
N ILE A 162 16.01 18.61 6.18
CA ILE A 162 15.24 18.64 4.94
C ILE A 162 14.79 20.08 4.62
N LYS A 163 14.72 20.97 5.62
CA LYS A 163 14.43 22.40 5.49
C LYS A 163 15.48 23.15 4.67
N SER A 164 16.72 22.65 4.64
CA SER A 164 17.79 23.15 3.77
C SER A 164 17.60 22.78 2.29
N LYS A 165 16.69 21.85 1.98
CA LYS A 165 16.36 21.41 0.63
C LYS A 165 15.19 22.21 0.05
N THR A 166 15.17 22.35 -1.27
CA THR A 166 14.03 22.92 -2.00
C THR A 166 12.77 22.08 -1.77
N PRO A 167 11.55 22.65 -1.90
CA PRO A 167 10.30 21.91 -1.74
C PRO A 167 10.22 20.65 -2.62
N GLU A 168 10.75 20.70 -3.84
CA GLU A 168 10.74 19.57 -4.78
C GLU A 168 11.62 18.42 -4.28
N LYS A 169 12.83 18.72 -3.80
CA LYS A 169 13.75 17.73 -3.24
C LYS A 169 13.21 17.13 -1.95
N ARG A 170 12.51 17.93 -1.14
CA ARG A 170 11.83 17.48 0.08
C ARG A 170 10.70 16.50 -0.26
N SER A 171 9.85 16.86 -1.22
CA SER A 171 8.78 15.98 -1.68
C SER A 171 9.31 14.66 -2.24
N ALA A 172 10.34 14.73 -3.10
CA ALA A 172 11.01 13.55 -3.63
C ALA A 172 11.62 12.68 -2.52
N PHE A 173 12.27 13.28 -1.53
CA PHE A 173 12.83 12.56 -0.38
C PHE A 173 11.76 11.76 0.37
N LEU A 174 10.63 12.41 0.71
CA LEU A 174 9.54 11.79 1.44
C LEU A 174 8.91 10.62 0.66
N ARG A 175 8.70 10.80 -0.64
CA ARG A 175 8.24 9.73 -1.54
C ARG A 175 9.23 8.55 -1.57
N ASN A 176 10.51 8.85 -1.74
CA ASN A 176 11.55 7.84 -1.90
C ASN A 176 11.77 7.04 -0.61
N ILE A 177 11.60 7.64 0.57
CA ILE A 177 11.62 6.92 1.86
C ILE A 177 10.58 5.81 1.89
N LEU A 178 9.35 6.11 1.46
CA LEU A 178 8.28 5.11 1.46
C LEU A 178 8.60 3.98 0.47
N ASN A 179 9.06 4.33 -0.74
CA ASN A 179 9.51 3.35 -1.73
C ASN A 179 10.68 2.49 -1.26
N MET A 180 11.60 3.04 -0.46
CA MET A 180 12.72 2.31 0.12
C MET A 180 12.22 1.23 1.11
N ILE A 181 11.20 1.55 1.91
CA ILE A 181 10.64 0.64 2.92
C ILE A 181 9.61 -0.34 2.32
N HIS A 182 9.05 -0.07 1.14
CA HIS A 182 8.05 -0.94 0.49
C HIS A 182 8.37 -2.43 0.51
N PRO A 183 9.59 -2.91 0.15
CA PRO A 183 9.89 -4.34 0.19
C PRO A 183 9.73 -4.94 1.59
N PHE A 184 10.09 -4.21 2.64
CA PHE A 184 9.89 -4.68 4.01
C PHE A 184 8.40 -4.73 4.39
N LEU A 185 7.62 -3.73 3.99
CA LEU A 185 6.18 -3.72 4.21
C LEU A 185 5.49 -4.87 3.47
N ASP A 186 5.80 -5.06 2.19
CA ASP A 186 5.30 -6.17 1.38
C ASP A 186 5.67 -7.52 2.01
N PHE A 187 6.89 -7.66 2.53
CA PHE A 187 7.30 -8.87 3.25
C PHE A 187 6.44 -9.15 4.48
N ILE A 188 6.20 -8.16 5.35
CA ILE A 188 5.42 -8.37 6.58
C ILE A 188 3.94 -8.61 6.26
N ILE A 189 3.38 -7.82 5.34
CA ILE A 189 1.95 -7.74 5.08
C ILE A 189 1.48 -8.88 4.15
N LEU A 190 2.28 -9.25 3.15
CA LEU A 190 1.88 -10.21 2.10
C LEU A 190 2.54 -11.59 2.26
N ASP A 191 3.86 -11.63 2.43
CA ASP A 191 4.64 -12.88 2.40
C ASP A 191 4.72 -13.58 3.77
N GLY A 192 4.88 -12.80 4.83
CA GLY A 192 5.02 -13.26 6.20
C GLY A 192 6.32 -13.99 6.53
N VAL A 193 6.55 -14.17 7.84
CA VAL A 193 7.58 -15.07 8.36
C VAL A 193 6.96 -16.46 8.51
N GLN A 194 7.45 -17.44 7.75
CA GLN A 194 6.93 -18.81 7.75
C GLN A 194 6.82 -19.36 9.19
N GLY A 195 5.65 -19.88 9.56
CA GLY A 195 5.40 -20.54 10.85
C GLY A 195 5.10 -19.62 12.04
N LYS A 196 4.97 -18.29 11.84
CA LYS A 196 4.70 -17.31 12.92
C LYS A 196 3.45 -16.45 12.66
N PHE A 197 2.32 -17.10 12.40
CA PHE A 197 1.06 -16.44 12.01
C PHE A 197 0.54 -15.36 12.99
N GLU A 198 0.59 -15.63 14.30
CA GLU A 198 0.09 -14.67 15.30
C GLU A 198 0.93 -13.38 15.35
N LEU A 199 2.26 -13.53 15.31
CA LEU A 199 3.19 -12.41 15.27
C LEU A 199 3.01 -11.58 14.00
N GLN A 200 2.83 -12.25 12.85
CA GLN A 200 2.57 -11.57 11.58
C GLN A 200 1.29 -10.72 11.62
N LYS A 201 0.22 -11.21 12.24
CA LYS A 201 -1.04 -10.44 12.40
C LYS A 201 -0.80 -9.17 13.20
N TYR A 202 -0.09 -9.29 14.33
CA TYR A 202 0.27 -8.14 15.16
C TYR A 202 1.11 -7.12 14.36
N TRP A 203 2.19 -7.57 13.71
CA TRP A 203 3.06 -6.70 12.92
C TRP A 203 2.35 -6.01 11.76
N THR A 204 1.52 -6.76 11.02
CA THR A 204 0.72 -6.23 9.92
C THR A 204 -0.21 -5.13 10.42
N SER A 205 -0.94 -5.38 11.51
CA SER A 205 -1.82 -4.39 12.13
C SER A 205 -1.06 -3.13 12.54
N THR A 206 0.11 -3.29 13.19
CA THR A 206 0.95 -2.17 13.60
C THR A 206 1.44 -1.33 12.42
N LEU A 207 1.92 -1.95 11.33
CA LEU A 207 2.41 -1.22 10.16
C LEU A 207 1.28 -0.55 9.38
N VAL A 208 0.14 -1.21 9.23
CA VAL A 208 -1.05 -0.60 8.61
C VAL A 208 -1.51 0.60 9.45
N HIS A 209 -1.56 0.45 10.77
CA HIS A 209 -1.89 1.56 11.67
C HIS A 209 -0.91 2.72 11.53
N PHE A 210 0.40 2.44 11.50
CA PHE A 210 1.44 3.43 11.29
C PHE A 210 1.27 4.19 9.95
N LEU A 211 1.04 3.47 8.85
CA LEU A 211 0.80 4.09 7.55
C LEU A 211 -0.48 4.93 7.52
N ILE A 212 -1.53 4.49 8.20
CA ILE A 212 -2.73 5.30 8.40
C ILE A 212 -2.42 6.52 9.26
N GLN A 213 -1.62 6.42 10.32
CA GLN A 213 -1.23 7.60 11.11
C GLN A 213 -0.50 8.65 10.28
N ILE A 214 0.38 8.25 9.35
CA ILE A 214 1.02 9.18 8.41
C ILE A 214 -0.03 10.01 7.64
N VAL A 215 -1.13 9.39 7.22
CA VAL A 215 -2.23 10.06 6.52
C VAL A 215 -2.91 11.14 7.37
N TYR A 216 -2.98 10.94 8.68
CA TYR A 216 -3.59 11.88 9.63
C TYR A 216 -2.62 12.93 10.18
N GLN A 217 -1.31 12.81 9.92
CA GLN A 217 -0.30 13.75 10.38
C GLN A 217 -0.16 14.96 9.45
N ASN A 218 0.17 16.12 10.02
CA ASN A 218 0.51 17.36 9.29
C ASN A 218 -0.48 17.74 8.17
N ILE A 219 -1.78 17.63 8.46
CA ILE A 219 -2.83 17.79 7.44
C ILE A 219 -2.82 19.19 6.80
N ASP A 220 -2.47 20.22 7.57
CA ASP A 220 -2.35 21.62 7.10
C ASP A 220 -1.11 21.88 6.24
N ASP A 221 -0.12 20.99 6.27
CA ASP A 221 1.15 21.20 5.59
C ASP A 221 1.12 20.59 4.18
N LYS A 222 1.16 21.48 3.19
CA LYS A 222 1.08 21.13 1.77
C LYS A 222 2.27 20.30 1.30
N GLU A 223 3.42 20.40 1.95
CA GLU A 223 4.61 19.62 1.60
C GLU A 223 4.43 18.12 1.90
N PHE A 224 3.48 17.76 2.77
CA PHE A 224 3.19 16.39 3.15
C PHE A 224 2.08 15.74 2.34
N ILE A 225 1.42 16.48 1.45
CA ILE A 225 0.33 15.95 0.63
C ILE A 225 0.82 14.74 -0.17
N GLU A 226 1.94 14.87 -0.88
CA GLU A 226 2.48 13.77 -1.70
C GLU A 226 2.79 12.52 -0.87
N LEU A 227 3.36 12.66 0.33
CA LEU A 227 3.64 11.52 1.21
C LEU A 227 2.35 10.79 1.60
N ARG A 228 1.32 11.56 2.00
CA ARG A 228 0.02 11.01 2.41
C ARG A 228 -0.70 10.33 1.25
N GLU A 229 -0.67 10.95 0.07
CA GLU A 229 -1.22 10.34 -1.15
C GLU A 229 -0.47 9.05 -1.50
N HIS A 230 0.85 9.03 -1.43
CA HIS A 230 1.64 7.82 -1.69
C HIS A 230 1.39 6.71 -0.65
N ALA A 231 1.25 7.05 0.64
CA ALA A 231 0.90 6.09 1.68
C ALA A 231 -0.46 5.43 1.40
N LEU A 232 -1.46 6.21 0.99
CA LEU A 232 -2.76 5.68 0.57
C LEU A 232 -2.69 4.83 -0.69
N LYS A 233 -1.94 5.26 -1.72
CA LYS A 233 -1.71 4.46 -2.93
C LYS A 233 -1.07 3.11 -2.59
N TYR A 234 -0.07 3.12 -1.71
CA TYR A 234 0.59 1.90 -1.25
C TYR A 234 -0.39 0.97 -0.54
N LEU A 235 -1.15 1.48 0.45
CA LEU A 235 -2.14 0.68 1.17
C LEU A 235 -3.24 0.12 0.24
N LEU A 236 -3.66 0.87 -0.78
CA LEU A 236 -4.58 0.36 -1.79
C LEU A 236 -3.94 -0.72 -2.67
N SER A 237 -2.66 -0.59 -2.99
CA SER A 237 -1.92 -1.63 -3.75
C SER A 237 -1.80 -2.95 -2.97
N ILE A 238 -1.73 -2.89 -1.63
CA ILE A 238 -1.75 -4.10 -0.78
C ILE A 238 -3.05 -4.86 -1.00
N ILE A 239 -4.19 -4.17 -1.01
CA ILE A 239 -5.50 -4.80 -1.26
C ILE A 239 -5.51 -5.57 -2.57
N GLN A 240 -4.92 -4.99 -3.62
CA GLN A 240 -4.83 -5.59 -4.95
C GLN A 240 -3.93 -6.82 -4.98
N LYS A 241 -2.92 -6.88 -4.11
CA LYS A 241 -1.94 -7.97 -4.03
C LYS A 241 -2.37 -9.13 -3.13
N ILE A 242 -3.40 -8.96 -2.29
CA ILE A 242 -3.88 -10.04 -1.41
C ILE A 242 -4.64 -11.08 -2.27
N PRO A 243 -4.16 -12.34 -2.38
CA PRO A 243 -4.81 -13.34 -3.20
C PRO A 243 -6.18 -13.71 -2.61
N LEU A 244 -7.24 -13.44 -3.37
CA LEU A 244 -8.63 -13.76 -3.03
C LEU A 244 -8.85 -15.29 -2.90
N SER A 245 -8.00 -16.14 -3.50
CA SER A 245 -8.05 -17.60 -3.32
C SER A 245 -7.69 -18.07 -1.89
N SER A 246 -7.02 -17.23 -1.09
CA SER A 246 -6.74 -17.54 0.31
C SER A 246 -7.95 -17.36 1.24
N ILE A 247 -8.98 -16.66 0.76
CA ILE A 247 -10.25 -16.38 1.43
C ILE A 247 -11.15 -17.64 1.41
N THR A 248 -11.02 -18.53 0.42
CA THR A 248 -11.84 -19.75 0.35
C THR A 248 -11.46 -20.87 1.32
N SER A 249 -10.33 -20.76 2.05
CA SER A 249 -10.03 -21.68 3.15
C SER A 249 -10.69 -21.18 4.44
N TYR A 250 -11.65 -21.93 4.98
CA TYR A 250 -12.54 -21.53 6.09
C TYR A 250 -11.82 -20.95 7.32
N ILE A 251 -10.56 -21.36 7.57
CA ILE A 251 -9.75 -20.93 8.71
C ILE A 251 -9.06 -19.57 8.47
N ASN A 252 -8.66 -19.26 7.23
CA ASN A 252 -8.03 -17.98 6.89
C ASN A 252 -9.03 -16.92 6.41
N TYR A 253 -10.27 -17.33 6.12
CA TYR A 253 -11.35 -16.46 5.66
C TYR A 253 -11.61 -15.31 6.63
N ASP A 254 -11.82 -15.63 7.92
CA ASP A 254 -12.38 -14.69 8.88
C ASP A 254 -11.39 -13.57 9.26
N VAL A 255 -10.10 -13.91 9.40
CA VAL A 255 -9.06 -12.97 9.83
C VAL A 255 -8.60 -12.05 8.71
N LYS A 256 -8.45 -12.56 7.48
CA LYS A 256 -8.03 -11.75 6.34
C LYS A 256 -9.17 -10.85 5.85
N ASN A 257 -10.40 -11.36 5.81
CA ASN A 257 -11.56 -10.60 5.38
C ASN A 257 -11.90 -9.46 6.35
N SER A 258 -11.80 -9.69 7.67
CA SER A 258 -11.99 -8.63 8.68
C SER A 258 -10.92 -7.53 8.59
N THR A 259 -9.65 -7.88 8.41
CA THR A 259 -8.55 -6.91 8.26
C THR A 259 -8.72 -6.07 6.98
N LEU A 260 -9.10 -6.73 5.87
CA LEU A 260 -9.35 -6.07 4.59
C LEU A 260 -10.55 -5.12 4.67
N TYR A 261 -11.66 -5.58 5.26
CA TYR A 261 -12.84 -4.76 5.49
C TYR A 261 -12.52 -3.52 6.32
N LEU A 262 -11.79 -3.67 7.43
CA LEU A 262 -11.39 -2.56 8.28
C LEU A 262 -10.51 -1.55 7.53
N LEU A 263 -9.57 -2.01 6.70
CA LEU A 263 -8.73 -1.14 5.89
C LEU A 263 -9.55 -0.32 4.88
N ILE A 264 -10.48 -0.98 4.16
CA ILE A 264 -11.36 -0.30 3.20
C ILE A 264 -12.29 0.68 3.93
N GLN A 265 -12.84 0.30 5.08
CA GLN A 265 -13.64 1.18 5.92
C GLN A 265 -12.83 2.40 6.37
N SER A 266 -11.56 2.24 6.74
CA SER A 266 -10.67 3.36 7.06
C SER A 266 -10.48 4.31 5.88
N PHE A 267 -10.33 3.81 4.65
CA PHE A 267 -10.26 4.68 3.47
C PHE A 267 -11.54 5.48 3.24
N ILE A 268 -12.70 4.86 3.45
CA ILE A 268 -13.98 5.57 3.35
C ILE A 268 -14.09 6.64 4.43
N ASN A 269 -13.69 6.33 5.67
CA ASN A 269 -13.68 7.31 6.77
C ASN A 269 -12.77 8.51 6.47
N ILE A 270 -11.63 8.28 5.80
CA ILE A 270 -10.72 9.33 5.33
C ILE A 270 -11.42 10.25 4.31
N MET A 271 -12.21 9.69 3.39
CA MET A 271 -12.99 10.47 2.41
C MET A 271 -14.21 11.16 3.03
N GLU A 272 -14.84 10.57 4.05
CA GLU A 272 -15.99 11.17 4.75
C GLU A 272 -15.56 12.38 5.59
N THR A 273 -14.41 12.28 6.26
CA THR A 273 -13.89 13.32 7.17
C THR A 273 -13.47 14.56 6.38
N SER A 274 -14.21 15.66 6.54
CA SER A 274 -14.08 16.86 5.69
C SER A 274 -12.68 17.47 5.69
N TYR A 275 -12.09 17.66 6.88
CA TYR A 275 -10.77 18.26 7.03
C TYR A 275 -9.67 17.41 6.37
N ILE A 276 -9.76 16.09 6.47
CA ILE A 276 -8.80 15.16 5.85
C ILE A 276 -9.02 15.11 4.34
N ARG A 277 -10.25 14.87 3.88
CA ARG A 277 -10.59 14.86 2.46
C ARG A 277 -10.08 16.13 1.75
N ASN A 278 -10.38 17.29 2.31
CA ASN A 278 -10.05 18.58 1.68
C ASN A 278 -8.54 18.88 1.66
N SER A 279 -7.73 18.09 2.37
CA SER A 279 -6.27 18.23 2.36
C SER A 279 -5.57 17.51 1.22
N PHE A 280 -6.28 16.64 0.51
CA PHE A 280 -5.76 15.91 -0.65
C PHE A 280 -6.02 16.67 -1.95
N SER A 281 -5.26 16.36 -3.00
CA SER A 281 -5.57 16.88 -4.32
C SER A 281 -6.89 16.27 -4.87
N PRO A 282 -7.79 17.07 -5.48
CA PRO A 282 -9.02 16.55 -6.07
C PRO A 282 -8.79 15.48 -7.13
N PHE A 283 -7.71 15.62 -7.90
CA PHE A 283 -7.32 14.65 -8.91
C PHE A 283 -6.97 13.30 -8.28
N PHE A 284 -6.13 13.30 -7.23
CA PHE A 284 -5.80 12.09 -6.49
C PHE A 284 -7.04 11.41 -5.91
N LEU A 285 -7.91 12.16 -5.24
CA LEU A 285 -9.11 11.59 -4.64
C LEU A 285 -10.04 10.96 -5.67
N LYS A 286 -10.13 11.53 -6.88
CA LYS A 286 -10.89 10.93 -7.99
C LYS A 286 -10.31 9.59 -8.36
N GLU A 287 -9.02 9.54 -8.69
CA GLU A 287 -8.35 8.29 -9.06
C GLU A 287 -8.43 7.24 -7.95
N PHE A 288 -8.18 7.64 -6.72
CA PHE A 288 -8.19 6.77 -5.55
C PHE A 288 -9.59 6.20 -5.27
N SER A 289 -10.63 7.04 -5.24
CA SER A 289 -12.01 6.60 -4.99
C SER A 289 -12.53 5.68 -6.09
N ASN A 290 -12.18 5.95 -7.35
CA ASN A 290 -12.51 5.07 -8.47
C ASN A 290 -11.83 3.71 -8.31
N ALA A 291 -10.51 3.70 -8.09
CA ALA A 291 -9.75 2.47 -7.91
C ALA A 291 -10.24 1.67 -6.70
N LEU A 292 -10.52 2.33 -5.57
CA LEU A 292 -11.10 1.71 -4.38
C LEU A 292 -12.47 1.09 -4.67
N SER A 293 -13.34 1.79 -5.40
CA SER A 293 -14.66 1.27 -5.77
C SER A 293 -14.56 0.04 -6.66
N ILE A 294 -13.61 0.02 -7.61
CA ILE A 294 -13.32 -1.16 -8.43
C ILE A 294 -12.87 -2.33 -7.55
N GLN A 295 -12.00 -2.10 -6.57
CA GLN A 295 -11.55 -3.14 -5.64
C GLN A 295 -12.70 -3.69 -4.80
N ILE A 296 -13.54 -2.81 -4.23
CA ILE A 296 -14.73 -3.22 -3.46
C ILE A 296 -15.65 -4.07 -4.34
N LEU A 297 -15.92 -3.64 -5.57
CA LEU A 297 -16.75 -4.41 -6.51
C LEU A 297 -16.13 -5.78 -6.81
N SER A 298 -14.84 -5.85 -7.10
CA SER A 298 -14.14 -7.11 -7.37
C SER A 298 -14.28 -8.08 -6.19
N ILE A 299 -13.93 -7.64 -4.98
CA ILE A 299 -14.04 -8.43 -3.76
C ILE A 299 -15.48 -8.91 -3.55
N THR A 300 -16.46 -8.01 -3.73
CA THR A 300 -17.87 -8.33 -3.55
C THR A 300 -18.34 -9.39 -4.54
N CYS A 301 -17.94 -9.28 -5.81
CA CYS A 301 -18.27 -10.26 -6.85
C CYS A 301 -17.64 -11.64 -6.57
N ASP A 302 -16.42 -11.69 -6.06
CA ASP A 302 -15.75 -12.95 -5.70
C ASP A 302 -16.39 -13.62 -4.48
N LEU A 303 -16.77 -12.83 -3.47
CA LEU A 303 -17.55 -13.31 -2.32
C LEU A 303 -18.91 -13.84 -2.78
N HIS A 304 -19.59 -13.11 -3.66
CA HIS A 304 -20.88 -13.50 -4.22
C HIS A 304 -20.79 -14.84 -4.96
N ARG A 305 -19.79 -15.00 -5.84
CA ARG A 305 -19.52 -16.24 -6.57
C ARG A 305 -19.27 -17.42 -5.62
N SER A 306 -18.68 -17.15 -4.46
CA SER A 306 -18.41 -18.15 -3.41
C SER A 306 -19.58 -18.34 -2.45
N SER A 307 -20.75 -17.74 -2.72
CA SER A 307 -21.95 -17.77 -1.89
C SER A 307 -21.77 -17.20 -0.47
N LEU A 308 -20.79 -16.31 -0.30
CA LEU A 308 -20.47 -15.65 0.97
C LEU A 308 -21.23 -14.34 1.13
N SER A 309 -21.30 -13.82 2.35
CA SER A 309 -21.97 -12.55 2.64
C SER A 309 -21.28 -11.37 1.95
N THR A 310 -22.07 -10.54 1.26
CA THR A 310 -21.63 -9.35 0.52
C THR A 310 -22.09 -8.04 1.15
N SER A 311 -23.00 -8.08 2.14
CA SER A 311 -23.73 -6.90 2.64
C SER A 311 -22.80 -5.78 3.11
N HIS A 312 -21.76 -6.13 3.85
CA HIS A 312 -20.79 -5.18 4.38
C HIS A 312 -20.07 -4.41 3.27
N TYR A 313 -19.59 -5.09 2.22
CA TYR A 313 -18.88 -4.46 1.11
C TYR A 313 -19.80 -3.66 0.20
N VAL A 314 -21.02 -4.15 -0.06
CA VAL A 314 -22.05 -3.39 -0.80
C VAL A 314 -22.38 -2.09 -0.07
N ASN A 315 -22.48 -2.11 1.26
CA ASN A 315 -22.71 -0.90 2.04
C ASN A 315 -21.54 0.09 1.95
N LEU A 316 -20.29 -0.40 1.92
CA LEU A 316 -19.11 0.44 1.68
C LEU A 316 -19.16 1.11 0.30
N LEU A 317 -19.53 0.37 -0.74
CA LEU A 317 -19.73 0.92 -2.08
C LEU A 317 -20.81 2.00 -2.09
N PHE A 318 -21.94 1.76 -1.40
CA PHE A 318 -23.03 2.74 -1.31
C PHE A 318 -22.59 4.05 -0.63
N LYS A 319 -21.74 3.98 0.39
CA LYS A 319 -21.15 5.17 1.01
C LYS A 319 -20.32 5.97 0.01
N ILE A 320 -19.47 5.32 -0.80
CA ILE A 320 -18.69 6.01 -1.83
C ILE A 320 -19.61 6.64 -2.88
N LEU A 321 -20.68 5.96 -3.28
CA LEU A 321 -21.66 6.51 -4.21
C LEU A 321 -22.31 7.80 -3.67
N LYS A 322 -22.75 7.80 -2.40
CA LYS A 322 -23.31 9.01 -1.75
C LYS A 322 -22.29 10.15 -1.71
N LEU A 323 -21.03 9.82 -1.42
CA LEU A 323 -19.95 10.80 -1.42
C LEU A 323 -19.68 11.35 -2.83
N HIS A 324 -19.74 10.52 -3.87
CA HIS A 324 -19.59 10.95 -5.26
C HIS A 324 -20.66 11.98 -5.66
N TYR A 325 -21.93 11.74 -5.33
CA TYR A 325 -22.98 12.71 -5.64
C TYR A 325 -22.88 14.01 -4.84
N LYS A 326 -22.32 13.95 -3.63
CA LYS A 326 -22.09 15.14 -2.80
C LYS A 326 -20.85 15.94 -3.20
N PHE A 327 -19.81 15.27 -3.70
CA PHE A 327 -18.48 15.83 -3.98
C PHE A 327 -17.95 15.34 -5.33
N SER A 328 -18.73 15.52 -6.41
CA SER A 328 -18.44 14.97 -7.75
C SER A 328 -17.16 15.53 -8.39
N ASP A 329 -16.67 16.68 -7.89
CA ASP A 329 -15.41 17.30 -8.27
C ASP A 329 -14.18 16.60 -7.68
N MET A 330 -14.33 15.85 -6.58
CA MET A 330 -13.25 15.18 -5.85
C MET A 330 -13.38 13.65 -5.78
N ILE A 331 -14.59 13.11 -5.81
CA ILE A 331 -14.85 11.68 -5.62
C ILE A 331 -15.48 11.15 -6.90
N SER A 332 -14.97 10.02 -7.38
CA SER A 332 -15.49 9.37 -8.59
C SER A 332 -15.78 7.90 -8.35
N ILE A 333 -16.79 7.42 -9.07
CA ILE A 333 -17.18 6.01 -9.11
C ILE A 333 -16.70 5.38 -10.41
N PRO A 334 -16.66 4.03 -10.50
CA PRO A 334 -16.31 3.34 -11.72
C PRO A 334 -17.24 3.72 -12.85
N ASN A 335 -16.70 3.72 -14.07
CA ASN A 335 -17.51 3.93 -15.27
C ASN A 335 -18.69 2.93 -15.28
N PHE A 336 -19.84 3.40 -15.76
CA PHE A 336 -21.07 2.62 -15.88
C PHE A 336 -20.86 1.26 -16.55
N VAL A 337 -19.93 1.15 -17.51
CA VAL A 337 -19.56 -0.11 -18.19
C VAL A 337 -19.05 -1.18 -17.21
N ILE A 338 -18.39 -0.80 -16.12
CA ILE A 338 -17.91 -1.72 -15.07
C ILE A 338 -18.94 -1.83 -13.95
N LEU A 339 -19.45 -0.69 -13.48
CA LEU A 339 -20.34 -0.61 -12.33
C LEU A 339 -21.65 -1.37 -12.57
N TRP A 340 -22.29 -1.14 -13.72
CA TRP A 340 -23.61 -1.68 -13.99
C TRP A 340 -23.62 -3.21 -14.09
N PRO A 341 -22.82 -3.87 -14.96
CA PRO A 341 -22.82 -5.34 -15.02
C PRO A 341 -22.44 -5.99 -13.68
N SER A 342 -21.56 -5.36 -12.90
CA SER A 342 -21.16 -5.86 -11.58
C SER A 342 -22.34 -5.83 -10.60
N LEU A 343 -23.09 -4.72 -10.53
CA LEU A 343 -24.27 -4.61 -9.67
C LEU A 343 -25.37 -5.60 -10.08
N ILE A 344 -25.56 -5.79 -11.39
CA ILE A 344 -26.56 -6.73 -11.89
C ILE A 344 -26.16 -8.18 -11.60
N PHE A 345 -24.87 -8.52 -11.74
CA PHE A 345 -24.34 -9.82 -11.32
C PHE A 345 -24.55 -10.04 -9.82
N LEU A 346 -24.25 -9.03 -8.99
CA LEU A 346 -24.46 -9.10 -7.54
C LEU A 346 -25.93 -9.21 -7.15
N LEU A 347 -26.86 -8.68 -7.96
CA LEU A 347 -28.30 -8.78 -7.73
C LEU A 347 -28.85 -10.16 -8.11
N SER A 348 -28.20 -10.83 -9.06
CA SER A 348 -28.56 -12.18 -9.51
C SER A 348 -28.20 -13.17 -8.40
N ASP A 349 -29.10 -14.06 -8.00
CA ASP A 349 -28.82 -15.09 -6.98
C ASP A 349 -28.33 -14.56 -5.61
N THR A 350 -28.75 -13.36 -5.21
CA THR A 350 -28.42 -12.81 -3.87
C THR A 350 -28.90 -13.72 -2.74
N ASN A 351 -27.97 -14.18 -1.91
CA ASN A 351 -28.25 -15.03 -0.73
C ASN A 351 -28.85 -14.28 0.47
N SER A 352 -28.91 -12.94 0.45
CA SER A 352 -29.41 -12.14 1.58
C SER A 352 -30.31 -10.99 1.15
N CYS A 353 -31.47 -10.87 1.80
CA CYS A 353 -32.43 -9.78 1.55
C CYS A 353 -31.81 -8.39 1.83
N GLU A 354 -30.89 -8.30 2.80
CA GLU A 354 -30.19 -7.05 3.12
C GLU A 354 -29.31 -6.59 1.95
N SER A 355 -28.45 -7.47 1.42
CA SER A 355 -27.60 -7.13 0.27
C SER A 355 -28.45 -6.79 -0.96
N GLN A 356 -29.51 -7.56 -1.20
CA GLN A 356 -30.45 -7.32 -2.29
C GLN A 356 -31.09 -5.92 -2.18
N SER A 357 -31.55 -5.52 -0.99
CA SER A 357 -32.11 -4.20 -0.75
C SER A 357 -31.10 -3.08 -1.02
N ILE A 358 -29.85 -3.21 -0.54
CA ILE A 358 -28.83 -2.16 -0.73
C ILE A 358 -28.43 -2.05 -2.21
N ILE A 359 -28.29 -3.19 -2.91
CA ILE A 359 -27.97 -3.19 -4.36
C ILE A 359 -29.08 -2.49 -5.15
N LEU A 360 -30.35 -2.74 -4.83
CA LEU A 360 -31.46 -2.06 -5.49
C LEU A 360 -31.46 -0.55 -5.21
N GLU A 361 -31.18 -0.14 -3.96
CA GLU A 361 -31.04 1.29 -3.62
C GLU A 361 -29.89 1.95 -4.42
N ILE A 362 -28.75 1.27 -4.58
CA ILE A 362 -27.64 1.73 -5.43
C ILE A 362 -28.09 1.88 -6.89
N ILE A 363 -28.76 0.86 -7.45
CA ILE A 363 -29.23 0.86 -8.84
C ILE A 363 -30.22 2.00 -9.08
N GLN A 364 -31.18 2.18 -8.16
CA GLN A 364 -32.17 3.24 -8.25
C GLN A 364 -31.50 4.62 -8.26
N GLU A 365 -30.57 4.88 -7.34
CA GLU A 365 -29.85 6.14 -7.27
C GLU A 365 -29.06 6.43 -8.56
N ILE A 366 -28.43 5.41 -9.16
CA ILE A 366 -27.73 5.52 -10.45
C ILE A 366 -28.69 5.85 -11.59
N ILE A 367 -29.85 5.18 -11.64
CA ILE A 367 -30.86 5.43 -12.67
C ILE A 367 -31.42 6.84 -12.55
N ASP A 368 -31.81 7.25 -11.34
CA ASP A 368 -32.46 8.54 -11.13
C ASP A 368 -31.52 9.71 -11.47
N THR A 369 -30.26 9.61 -11.08
CA THR A 369 -29.24 10.61 -11.45
C THR A 369 -28.98 10.62 -12.96
N LYS A 370 -28.84 9.45 -13.59
CA LYS A 370 -28.58 9.34 -15.04
C LYS A 370 -29.77 9.70 -15.93
N ILE A 371 -31.01 9.54 -15.45
CA ILE A 371 -32.22 10.00 -16.15
C ILE A 371 -32.33 11.52 -16.09
N ASN A 372 -31.92 12.13 -14.97
CA ASN A 372 -32.05 13.56 -14.71
C ASN A 372 -30.89 14.39 -15.32
N GLU A 373 -29.69 13.82 -15.47
CA GLU A 373 -28.60 14.43 -16.23
C GLU A 373 -28.97 14.47 -17.73
N SER A 374 -28.89 15.65 -18.36
CA SER A 374 -29.19 15.86 -19.78
C SER A 374 -28.27 15.08 -20.75
N ASP A 375 -27.24 14.41 -20.25
CA ASP A 375 -26.29 13.58 -20.99
C ASP A 375 -26.84 12.17 -21.30
N LYS A 376 -28.02 12.12 -21.93
CA LYS A 376 -28.66 10.90 -22.45
C LYS A 376 -27.81 10.15 -23.51
N GLN A 377 -26.65 10.67 -23.89
CA GLN A 377 -25.83 10.21 -25.00
C GLN A 377 -24.83 9.09 -24.65
N ASN A 378 -24.59 8.78 -23.37
CA ASN A 378 -23.54 7.82 -22.97
C ASN A 378 -24.02 6.51 -22.32
N ILE A 379 -25.34 6.27 -22.20
CA ILE A 379 -25.84 5.03 -21.60
C ILE A 379 -26.21 4.06 -22.71
N ASN A 380 -25.49 2.94 -22.82
CA ASN A 380 -25.79 1.91 -23.82
C ASN A 380 -27.10 1.17 -23.42
N PRO A 381 -28.16 1.20 -24.24
CA PRO A 381 -29.44 0.51 -23.95
C PRO A 381 -29.25 -1.00 -23.71
N GLU A 382 -28.26 -1.60 -24.39
CA GLU A 382 -27.97 -3.02 -24.27
C GLU A 382 -27.39 -3.36 -22.90
N LEU A 383 -26.59 -2.47 -22.30
CA LEU A 383 -26.09 -2.64 -20.93
C LEU A 383 -27.23 -2.56 -19.92
N ILE A 384 -28.13 -1.59 -20.07
CA ILE A 384 -29.29 -1.44 -19.18
C ILE A 384 -30.16 -2.71 -19.20
N ASN A 385 -30.38 -3.31 -20.38
CA ASN A 385 -31.22 -4.50 -20.54
C ASN A 385 -30.72 -5.73 -19.77
N ILE A 386 -29.43 -5.80 -19.41
CA ILE A 386 -28.89 -6.90 -18.60
C ILE A 386 -29.60 -6.98 -17.23
N ALA A 387 -30.10 -5.85 -16.71
CA ALA A 387 -30.80 -5.79 -15.43
C ALA A 387 -32.19 -6.45 -15.42
N ILE A 388 -32.83 -6.63 -16.58
CA ILE A 388 -34.24 -7.04 -16.66
C ILE A 388 -34.47 -8.40 -15.99
N LEU A 389 -33.64 -9.40 -16.32
CA LEU A 389 -33.82 -10.76 -15.81
C LEU A 389 -33.59 -10.83 -14.28
N PRO A 390 -32.50 -10.27 -13.73
CA PRO A 390 -32.31 -10.26 -12.27
C PRO A 390 -33.38 -9.48 -11.51
N LEU A 391 -33.91 -8.39 -12.07
CA LEU A 391 -35.03 -7.67 -11.46
C LEU A 391 -36.32 -8.51 -11.43
N PHE A 392 -36.61 -9.28 -12.48
CA PHE A 392 -37.74 -10.22 -12.46
C PHE A 392 -37.56 -11.32 -11.41
N GLN A 393 -36.36 -11.88 -11.28
CA GLN A 393 -36.04 -12.85 -10.22
C GLN A 393 -36.28 -12.25 -8.83
N VAL A 394 -35.76 -11.05 -8.57
CA VAL A 394 -35.99 -10.31 -7.32
C VAL A 394 -37.49 -10.13 -7.04
N ILE A 395 -38.28 -9.73 -8.04
CA ILE A 395 -39.72 -9.50 -7.88
C ILE A 395 -40.45 -10.81 -7.54
N ALA A 396 -40.09 -11.90 -8.21
CA ALA A 396 -40.69 -13.21 -8.03
C ALA A 396 -40.36 -13.82 -6.66
N ASP A 397 -39.10 -13.73 -6.25
CA ASP A 397 -38.57 -14.47 -5.09
C ASP A 397 -38.60 -13.65 -3.79
N SER A 398 -38.64 -12.31 -3.86
CA SER A 398 -38.65 -11.47 -2.67
C SER A 398 -39.98 -11.56 -1.92
N THR A 399 -39.91 -11.88 -0.63
CA THR A 399 -41.04 -11.81 0.32
C THR A 399 -41.23 -10.42 0.91
N GLN A 400 -40.26 -9.50 0.72
CA GLN A 400 -40.28 -8.15 1.27
C GLN A 400 -40.93 -7.15 0.30
N HIS A 401 -42.02 -6.52 0.74
CA HIS A 401 -42.77 -5.55 -0.08
C HIS A 401 -41.91 -4.38 -0.55
N LYS A 402 -41.03 -3.83 0.33
CA LYS A 402 -40.15 -2.70 -0.02
C LYS A 402 -39.22 -3.05 -1.19
N THR A 403 -38.49 -4.16 -1.07
CA THR A 403 -37.55 -4.68 -2.07
C THR A 403 -38.24 -4.93 -3.41
N ARG A 404 -39.43 -5.55 -3.37
CA ARG A 404 -40.26 -5.79 -4.57
C ARG A 404 -40.71 -4.49 -5.23
N SER A 405 -41.14 -3.50 -4.44
CA SER A 405 -41.58 -2.20 -4.94
C SER A 405 -40.44 -1.45 -5.65
N ILE A 406 -39.25 -1.42 -5.05
CA ILE A 406 -38.07 -0.77 -5.65
C ILE A 406 -37.69 -1.46 -6.96
N ALA A 407 -37.67 -2.81 -6.98
CA ALA A 407 -37.35 -3.55 -8.21
C ALA A 407 -38.35 -3.28 -9.35
N MET A 408 -39.65 -3.16 -9.03
CA MET A 408 -40.67 -2.79 -10.01
C MET A 408 -40.47 -1.38 -10.57
N GLU A 409 -40.14 -0.41 -9.70
CA GLU A 409 -39.87 0.97 -10.11
C GLU A 409 -38.64 1.07 -11.02
N ILE A 410 -37.55 0.40 -10.64
CA ILE A 410 -36.33 0.27 -11.46
C ILE A 410 -36.68 -0.33 -12.82
N LEU A 411 -37.45 -1.42 -12.87
CA LEU A 411 -37.84 -2.06 -14.12
C LEU A 411 -38.62 -1.12 -15.04
N LEU A 412 -39.56 -0.34 -14.49
CA LEU A 412 -40.31 0.66 -15.25
C LEU A 412 -39.39 1.75 -15.81
N ASN A 413 -38.42 2.21 -15.02
CA ASN A 413 -37.47 3.24 -15.45
C ASN A 413 -36.49 2.71 -16.50
N VAL A 414 -36.02 1.47 -16.38
CA VAL A 414 -35.25 0.76 -17.40
C VAL A 414 -36.03 0.67 -18.72
N GLN A 415 -37.32 0.32 -18.66
CA GLN A 415 -38.19 0.26 -19.84
C GLN A 415 -38.39 1.63 -20.51
N LYS A 416 -38.56 2.69 -19.71
CA LYS A 416 -38.64 4.07 -20.22
C LYS A 416 -37.36 4.48 -20.94
N LEU A 417 -36.19 4.21 -20.33
CA LEU A 417 -34.89 4.50 -20.93
C LEU A 417 -34.70 3.78 -22.26
N HIS A 418 -35.04 2.49 -22.32
CA HIS A 418 -34.99 1.69 -23.54
C HIS A 418 -35.95 2.21 -24.63
N GLY A 419 -37.16 2.62 -24.24
CA GLY A 419 -38.14 3.23 -25.15
C GLY A 419 -37.67 4.55 -25.76
N ILE A 420 -37.03 5.41 -24.96
CA ILE A 420 -36.49 6.70 -25.40
C ILE A 420 -35.33 6.52 -26.40
N GLN A 421 -34.47 5.52 -26.21
CA GLN A 421 -33.29 5.29 -27.06
C GLN A 421 -33.60 4.52 -28.35
N ARG A 422 -34.63 3.67 -28.38
CA ARG A 422 -35.11 3.05 -29.64
C ARG A 422 -35.64 4.07 -30.65
N ILE A 423 -36.11 5.22 -30.17
CA ILE A 423 -36.58 6.32 -31.03
C ILE A 423 -35.37 7.08 -31.64
N SER A 424 -34.17 7.00 -31.04
CA SER A 424 -32.99 7.76 -31.47
C SER A 424 -31.93 6.97 -32.26
N ALA A 425 -31.90 5.62 -32.20
CA ALA A 425 -30.87 4.83 -32.89
C ALA A 425 -31.44 3.71 -33.77
N SER A 426 -31.50 3.97 -35.08
CA SER A 426 -31.52 2.91 -36.10
C SER A 426 -30.08 2.65 -36.56
N ASN A 427 -29.34 1.77 -35.87
CA ASN A 427 -28.03 1.34 -36.37
C ASN A 427 -27.66 -0.07 -35.90
N GLN A 428 -28.00 -1.06 -36.72
CA GLN A 428 -27.69 -2.49 -36.55
C GLN A 428 -26.20 -2.85 -36.53
N LYS A 429 -25.30 -1.90 -36.81
CA LYS A 429 -23.84 -2.15 -36.88
C LYS A 429 -23.19 -2.25 -35.49
N ILE A 430 -23.74 -1.54 -34.50
CA ILE A 430 -23.24 -1.50 -33.11
C ILE A 430 -23.50 -2.84 -32.38
N LEU A 431 -24.59 -3.53 -32.72
CA LEU A 431 -25.03 -4.79 -32.10
C LEU A 431 -24.02 -5.95 -32.28
N LYS A 432 -23.31 -5.98 -33.42
CA LYS A 432 -22.23 -6.95 -33.64
C LYS A 432 -20.97 -6.61 -32.85
N GLU A 433 -20.65 -5.33 -32.72
CA GLU A 433 -19.47 -4.87 -31.97
C GLU A 433 -19.66 -5.01 -30.46
N VAL A 434 -20.87 -4.83 -29.92
CA VAL A 434 -21.16 -5.01 -28.48
C VAL A 434 -21.21 -6.48 -28.07
N CYS A 435 -21.73 -7.40 -28.90
CA CYS A 435 -21.60 -8.84 -28.62
C CYS A 435 -20.15 -9.31 -28.65
N ILE A 436 -19.30 -8.72 -29.50
CA ILE A 436 -17.86 -8.97 -29.50
C ILE A 436 -17.22 -8.33 -28.25
N PHE A 437 -17.64 -7.13 -27.86
CA PHE A 437 -17.16 -6.42 -26.67
C PHE A 437 -17.56 -7.11 -25.36
N LEU A 438 -18.77 -7.67 -25.23
CA LEU A 438 -19.21 -8.43 -24.06
C LEU A 438 -18.49 -9.78 -23.97
N LYS A 439 -18.24 -10.45 -25.11
CA LYS A 439 -17.37 -11.64 -25.15
C LYS A 439 -15.92 -11.29 -24.78
N MET A 440 -15.41 -10.15 -25.26
CA MET A 440 -14.09 -9.63 -24.92
C MET A 440 -14.02 -9.18 -23.46
N LEU A 441 -15.06 -8.59 -22.88
CA LEU A 441 -15.13 -8.16 -21.48
C LEU A 441 -15.19 -9.38 -20.56
N PHE A 442 -15.94 -10.41 -20.93
CA PHE A 442 -15.95 -11.70 -20.23
C PHE A 442 -14.57 -12.36 -20.32
N LEU A 443 -13.92 -12.31 -21.48
CA LEU A 443 -12.53 -12.76 -21.68
C LEU A 443 -11.51 -11.87 -20.93
N ILE A 444 -11.73 -10.57 -20.79
CA ILE A 444 -10.86 -9.63 -20.06
C ILE A 444 -11.04 -9.82 -18.55
N ILE A 445 -12.25 -10.07 -18.06
CA ILE A 445 -12.49 -10.45 -16.66
C ILE A 445 -11.84 -11.81 -16.37
N ILE A 446 -11.88 -12.75 -17.32
CA ILE A 446 -11.14 -14.03 -17.22
C ILE A 446 -9.62 -13.84 -17.37
N TYR A 447 -9.16 -12.92 -18.21
CA TYR A 447 -7.74 -12.68 -18.51
C TYR A 447 -7.04 -11.84 -17.43
N ILE A 448 -7.73 -10.86 -16.85
CA ILE A 448 -7.31 -10.19 -15.60
C ILE A 448 -7.21 -11.25 -14.50
N ASN A 449 -8.16 -12.18 -14.42
CA ASN A 449 -8.09 -13.32 -13.52
C ASN A 449 -7.01 -14.36 -13.88
N HIS A 450 -6.48 -14.41 -15.10
CA HIS A 450 -5.46 -15.41 -15.51
C HIS A 450 -4.03 -14.84 -15.48
N ASN A 451 -3.83 -13.56 -15.76
CA ASN A 451 -2.52 -12.90 -15.65
C ASN A 451 -2.14 -12.56 -14.20
N LEU A 452 -3.08 -12.59 -13.25
CA LEU A 452 -2.79 -12.58 -11.81
C LEU A 452 -2.30 -13.94 -11.28
N TYR A 453 -2.23 -14.99 -12.12
CA TYR A 453 -1.74 -16.33 -11.73
C TYR A 453 -0.35 -16.69 -12.28
N ASN A 454 0.30 -15.83 -13.09
CA ASN A 454 1.60 -16.10 -13.70
C ASN A 454 2.60 -14.92 -13.64
N LEU A 455 2.54 -14.14 -12.56
CA LEU A 455 3.60 -13.27 -12.05
C LEU A 455 3.63 -13.45 -10.53
#